data_AF-A0A2G5TSS4-F1
#
_entry.id   AF-A0A2G5TSS4-F1
#
_cell.length_a   1.000
_cell.length_b   1.000
_cell.length_c   1.000
_cell.angle_alpha   90.00
_cell.angle_beta   90.00
_cell.angle_gamma   90.00
#
_symmetry.space_group_name_H-M   'P 1'
#
loop_
_entity.id
_entity.type
_entity.pdbx_description
1 polymer ?
#
loop_
_entity_poly.entity_id
_entity_poly.type
_entity_poly.pdbx_seq_one_letter_code
_entity_poly.pdbx_strand_id
1 'polypeptide(L)'
;MSIGPFSILHFLIHFVSDNLPPILGEFSERGFLGAHLPIPANPPNLRSSFDHSFYLPVCPLPTHRMPIRLHSLPGKDLRNALNCMDIRDLINFSLCSNGTKNLVKSSNPKTFSAEIDENIIKLDMFVLGLMGRLEKQIQFVVHENSIELDRGNGIELLTKEGYTQSDWIAHLLSLSDSKVLELRIENVPSISYLDTVKQLFPKCYALQIGENCSMELTKAAVSKYSSDVEVVIIESNPFDNENHISQFLNLNLEMLMLLNLRNPFKIELNDLLLVNSEHLSIDGANFTERELNRFLKLWMKGSHRFYRPEHIDLSFRNEINREEVLKGINYQTMDDKHRLRRADGNELLISIGEKEVAFEFEG
;
A
#
# COMPACT_ATOMS: atom_id res chain seq x y z
N MET A 1 17.85 -1.68 12.43
CA MET A 1 17.56 -2.47 11.22
C MET A 1 16.57 -1.67 10.41
N SER A 2 17.04 -1.10 9.31
CA SER A 2 16.22 -0.38 8.33
C SER A 2 15.34 -1.42 7.65
N ILE A 3 14.01 -1.25 7.75
CA ILE A 3 13.05 -1.99 6.95
C ILE A 3 13.25 -1.47 5.53
N GLY A 4 13.74 -2.32 4.63
CA GLY A 4 14.09 -1.91 3.27
C GLY A 4 12.85 -1.56 2.44
N PRO A 5 13.00 -0.69 1.43
CA PRO A 5 11.90 -0.24 0.56
C PRO A 5 11.12 -1.38 -0.13
N PHE A 6 11.77 -2.53 -0.39
CA PHE A 6 11.13 -3.72 -0.96
C PHE A 6 9.95 -4.30 -0.16
N SER A 7 9.97 -4.22 1.17
CA SER A 7 8.85 -4.73 2.00
C SER A 7 7.61 -3.84 1.94
N ILE A 8 7.83 -2.56 1.62
CA ILE A 8 6.80 -1.55 1.51
C ILE A 8 6.21 -1.53 0.09
N LEU A 9 7.06 -1.74 -0.92
CA LEU A 9 6.64 -1.90 -2.32
C LEU A 9 5.74 -3.13 -2.53
N HIS A 10 6.08 -4.27 -1.92
CA HIS A 10 5.22 -5.45 -1.91
C HIS A 10 3.89 -5.19 -1.19
N PHE A 11 3.87 -4.30 -0.19
CA PHE A 11 2.65 -3.90 0.51
C PHE A 11 1.77 -2.99 -0.35
N LEU A 12 2.36 -2.05 -1.10
CA LEU A 12 1.64 -1.19 -2.04
C LEU A 12 1.07 -2.00 -3.21
N ILE A 13 1.83 -2.95 -3.76
CA ILE A 13 1.35 -3.84 -4.84
C ILE A 13 0.17 -4.70 -4.36
N HIS A 14 0.24 -5.28 -3.16
CA HIS A 14 -0.89 -6.03 -2.60
C HIS A 14 -2.10 -5.13 -2.26
N PHE A 15 -1.87 -3.92 -1.74
CA PHE A 15 -2.95 -2.99 -1.40
C PHE A 15 -3.68 -2.43 -2.65
N VAL A 16 -2.97 -2.27 -3.76
CA VAL A 16 -3.55 -1.94 -5.08
C VAL A 16 -4.36 -3.13 -5.63
N SER A 17 -3.88 -4.37 -5.46
CA SER A 17 -4.62 -5.56 -5.90
C SER A 17 -5.87 -5.86 -5.07
N ASP A 18 -5.89 -5.52 -3.77
CA ASP A 18 -7.01 -5.84 -2.87
C ASP A 18 -8.21 -4.86 -2.99
N ASN A 19 -8.08 -3.74 -3.71
CA ASN A 19 -9.17 -2.78 -3.98
C ASN A 19 -9.82 -2.94 -5.37
N LEU A 20 -9.44 -3.99 -6.11
CA LEU A 20 -10.12 -4.42 -7.32
C LEU A 20 -11.32 -5.31 -6.97
N PRO A 21 -12.54 -5.05 -7.49
CA PRO A 21 -13.65 -5.97 -7.29
C PRO A 21 -13.26 -7.34 -7.87
N PRO A 22 -13.54 -8.46 -7.16
CA PRO A 22 -13.27 -9.78 -7.69
C PRO A 22 -14.19 -10.03 -8.88
N ILE A 23 -13.66 -9.89 -10.09
CA ILE A 23 -14.27 -10.49 -11.28
C ILE A 23 -13.96 -11.98 -11.21
N LEU A 24 -14.75 -12.71 -10.41
CA LEU A 24 -14.77 -14.17 -10.43
C LEU A 24 -15.55 -14.62 -11.68
N GLY A 25 -14.80 -14.82 -12.76
CA GLY A 25 -15.00 -15.97 -13.64
C GLY A 25 -14.39 -17.20 -12.96
N GLU A 26 -15.13 -18.30 -13.01
CA GLU A 26 -14.85 -19.59 -12.39
C GLU A 26 -13.41 -20.10 -12.58
N PHE A 27 -12.73 -20.42 -11.48
CA PHE A 27 -11.74 -21.50 -11.48
C PHE A 27 -12.02 -22.47 -10.33
N SER A 28 -12.30 -23.70 -10.76
CA SER A 28 -12.62 -24.88 -9.98
C SER A 28 -11.35 -25.46 -9.35
N GLU A 29 -11.25 -25.46 -8.02
CA GLU A 29 -10.37 -26.38 -7.32
C GLU A 29 -11.03 -27.76 -7.23
N ARG A 30 -10.55 -28.70 -8.06
CA ARG A 30 -10.71 -30.13 -7.80
C ARG A 30 -9.50 -30.66 -7.04
N GLY A 31 -9.75 -31.01 -5.78
CA GLY A 31 -9.51 -32.37 -5.32
C GLY A 31 -8.26 -32.61 -4.49
N PHE A 32 -8.45 -32.70 -3.17
CA PHE A 32 -7.80 -33.76 -2.38
C PHE A 32 -8.79 -34.35 -1.37
N LEU A 33 -9.01 -35.66 -1.51
CA LEU A 33 -9.90 -36.51 -0.74
C LEU A 33 -9.33 -36.85 0.64
N GLY A 34 -10.11 -36.56 1.69
CA GLY A 34 -10.61 -37.52 2.68
C GLY A 34 -9.62 -38.39 3.48
N ALA A 35 -9.59 -38.16 4.79
CA ALA A 35 -9.57 -39.23 5.79
C ALA A 35 -10.22 -38.76 7.10
N HIS A 36 -11.38 -39.33 7.42
CA HIS A 36 -12.11 -39.21 8.68
C HIS A 36 -11.65 -40.29 9.69
N LEU A 37 -11.87 -39.99 10.98
CA LEU A 37 -12.24 -40.85 12.14
C LEU A 37 -11.34 -40.63 13.38
N PRO A 38 -11.79 -40.93 14.62
CA PRO A 38 -12.94 -40.33 15.32
C PRO A 38 -12.63 -39.95 16.79
N ILE A 39 -13.57 -39.21 17.40
CA ILE A 39 -13.59 -38.79 18.81
C ILE A 39 -13.90 -39.99 19.73
N PRO A 40 -13.17 -40.22 20.84
CA PRO A 40 -13.56 -41.20 21.84
C PRO A 40 -14.43 -40.60 22.97
N ALA A 41 -15.28 -41.47 23.48
CA ALA A 41 -16.41 -41.25 24.37
C ALA A 41 -16.07 -40.99 25.85
N ASN A 42 -17.06 -40.45 26.56
CA ASN A 42 -17.14 -40.27 28.02
C ASN A 42 -16.72 -41.50 28.85
N PRO A 43 -16.10 -41.32 30.03
CA PRO A 43 -16.11 -42.30 31.11
C PRO A 43 -17.30 -42.10 32.07
N PRO A 44 -17.67 -43.11 32.88
CA PRO A 44 -18.98 -43.20 33.54
C PRO A 44 -19.03 -42.54 34.94
N ASN A 45 -20.28 -42.25 35.33
CA ASN A 45 -20.73 -41.84 36.66
C ASN A 45 -20.25 -42.75 37.79
N LEU A 46 -19.70 -42.15 38.86
CA LEU A 46 -19.64 -42.74 40.20
C LEU A 46 -20.22 -41.73 41.20
N ARG A 47 -21.30 -42.13 41.88
CA ARG A 47 -21.98 -41.37 42.94
C ARG A 47 -21.32 -41.61 44.30
N SER A 48 -21.19 -40.50 45.04
CA SER A 48 -21.30 -40.31 46.50
C SER A 48 -20.48 -41.19 47.45
N SER A 49 -19.62 -40.56 48.25
CA SER A 49 -19.96 -40.09 49.62
C SER A 49 -18.66 -39.75 50.37
N PHE A 50 -18.68 -38.66 51.11
CA PHE A 50 -18.09 -38.47 52.45
C PHE A 50 -17.86 -36.98 52.68
N ASP A 51 -18.77 -36.40 53.47
CA ASP A 51 -18.58 -35.18 54.25
C ASP A 51 -17.35 -35.33 55.15
N HIS A 52 -16.53 -34.27 55.23
CA HIS A 52 -16.05 -33.69 56.50
C HIS A 52 -15.26 -32.40 56.24
N SER A 53 -15.94 -31.28 56.41
CA SER A 53 -15.50 -30.09 57.14
C SER A 53 -14.00 -29.89 57.36
N PHE A 54 -13.37 -29.04 56.53
CA PHE A 54 -12.25 -28.19 56.95
C PHE A 54 -12.47 -26.76 56.44
N TYR A 55 -12.87 -25.90 57.37
CA TYR A 55 -12.89 -24.45 57.18
C TYR A 55 -11.46 -23.95 56.99
N LEU A 56 -11.12 -23.47 55.79
CA LEU A 56 -9.99 -22.56 55.58
C LEU A 56 -10.52 -21.12 55.57
N PRO A 57 -9.89 -20.18 56.29
CA PRO A 57 -10.38 -18.82 56.37
C PRO A 57 -10.22 -18.15 55.00
N VAL A 58 -11.32 -17.64 54.45
CA VAL A 58 -11.30 -16.69 53.34
C VAL A 58 -10.69 -15.41 53.89
N CYS A 59 -9.38 -15.23 53.72
CA CYS A 59 -8.77 -13.90 53.83
C CYS A 59 -9.38 -13.04 52.71
N PRO A 60 -10.08 -11.94 53.01
CA PRO A 60 -10.39 -10.96 51.98
C PRO A 60 -9.05 -10.32 51.60
N LEU A 61 -8.51 -10.68 50.43
CA LEU A 61 -7.48 -9.87 49.81
C LEU A 61 -8.09 -8.48 49.58
N PRO A 62 -7.53 -7.40 50.14
CA PRO A 62 -7.96 -6.08 49.77
C PRO A 62 -7.65 -5.92 48.28
N THR A 63 -8.68 -5.83 47.45
CA THR A 63 -8.61 -5.46 46.03
C THR A 63 -8.28 -3.97 45.89
N HIS A 64 -7.25 -3.51 46.59
CA HIS A 64 -6.58 -2.28 46.24
C HIS A 64 -5.55 -2.64 45.16
N ARG A 65 -6.00 -2.76 43.90
CA ARG A 65 -5.08 -2.72 42.77
C ARG A 65 -4.35 -1.38 42.86
N MET A 66 -3.13 -1.37 43.38
CA MET A 66 -2.30 -0.17 43.29
C MET A 66 -2.15 0.13 41.80
N PRO A 67 -2.40 1.37 41.35
CA PRO A 67 -2.17 1.71 39.96
C PRO A 67 -0.69 1.48 39.66
N ILE A 68 -0.40 0.50 38.80
CA ILE A 68 0.95 0.27 38.31
C ILE A 68 1.36 1.56 37.62
N ARG A 69 2.38 2.23 38.15
CA ARG A 69 2.96 3.39 37.47
C ARG A 69 3.64 2.88 36.22
N LEU A 70 3.01 3.09 35.07
CA LEU A 70 3.52 2.62 33.78
C LEU A 70 4.96 3.10 33.56
N HIS A 71 5.27 4.33 33.97
CA HIS A 71 6.61 4.93 33.94
C HIS A 71 7.67 4.27 34.84
N SER A 72 7.26 3.43 35.79
CA SER A 72 8.16 2.74 36.71
C SER A 72 8.53 1.33 36.23
N LEU A 73 7.98 0.88 35.09
CA LEU A 73 8.29 -0.42 34.51
C LEU A 73 9.67 -0.41 33.81
N PRO A 74 10.43 -1.52 33.87
CA PRO A 74 11.63 -1.70 33.06
C PRO A 74 11.32 -1.56 31.56
N GLY A 75 12.29 -1.11 30.75
CA GLY A 75 12.05 -0.75 29.34
C GLY A 75 11.43 -1.85 28.47
N LYS A 76 11.74 -3.13 28.73
CA LYS A 76 11.14 -4.27 28.02
C LYS A 76 9.68 -4.49 28.42
N ASP A 77 9.38 -4.41 29.72
CA ASP A 77 8.03 -4.60 30.24
C ASP A 77 7.11 -3.42 29.90
N LEU A 78 7.65 -2.20 29.91
CA LEU A 78 6.98 -1.00 29.44
C LEU A 78 6.60 -1.13 27.96
N ARG A 79 7.52 -1.57 27.10
CA ARG A 79 7.26 -1.79 25.68
C ARG A 79 6.18 -2.85 25.47
N ASN A 80 6.26 -3.97 26.18
CA ASN A 80 5.23 -5.00 26.14
C ASN A 80 3.86 -4.46 26.58
N ALA A 81 3.81 -3.68 27.66
CA ALA A 81 2.57 -3.07 28.13
C ALA A 81 1.97 -2.11 27.09
N LEU A 82 2.78 -1.28 26.43
CA LEU A 82 2.33 -0.38 25.35
C LEU A 82 1.81 -1.17 24.14
N ASN A 83 2.44 -2.28 23.79
CA ASN A 83 2.01 -3.11 22.67
C ASN A 83 0.70 -3.86 22.95
N CYS A 84 0.46 -4.23 24.21
CA CYS A 84 -0.78 -4.83 24.67
C CYS A 84 -1.89 -3.81 24.96
N MET A 85 -1.56 -2.52 25.01
CA MET A 85 -2.52 -1.45 25.26
C MET A 85 -3.52 -1.37 24.10
N ASP A 86 -4.77 -1.10 24.45
CA ASP A 86 -5.80 -0.78 23.47
C ASP A 86 -5.43 0.50 22.72
N ILE A 87 -5.84 0.63 21.44
CA ILE A 87 -5.45 1.78 20.63
C ILE A 87 -5.93 3.11 21.21
N ARG A 88 -7.16 3.18 21.74
CA ARG A 88 -7.68 4.41 22.32
C ARG A 88 -6.86 4.81 23.53
N ASP A 89 -6.54 3.85 24.38
CA ASP A 89 -5.68 4.07 25.54
C ASP A 89 -4.28 4.50 25.12
N LEU A 90 -3.75 3.93 24.04
CA LEU A 90 -2.43 4.28 23.49
C LEU A 90 -2.42 5.72 22.94
N ILE A 91 -3.46 6.12 22.21
CA ILE A 91 -3.62 7.50 21.72
C ILE A 91 -3.80 8.46 22.90
N ASN A 92 -4.71 8.17 23.83
CA ASN A 92 -4.91 8.99 25.02
C ASN A 92 -3.62 9.12 25.85
N PHE A 93 -2.88 8.03 26.01
CA PHE A 93 -1.59 8.03 26.70
C PHE A 93 -0.58 8.93 25.96
N SER A 94 -0.52 8.86 24.63
CA SER A 94 0.34 9.75 23.83
C SER A 94 -0.02 11.23 23.98
N LEU A 95 -1.28 11.56 24.28
CA LEU A 95 -1.77 12.93 24.47
C LEU A 95 -1.50 13.50 25.87
N CYS A 96 -1.02 12.68 26.83
CA CYS A 96 -0.77 13.12 28.20
C CYS A 96 0.44 14.05 28.34
N SER A 97 1.52 13.81 27.61
CA SER A 97 2.75 14.60 27.67
C SER A 97 3.70 14.29 26.50
N ASN A 98 4.72 15.13 26.29
CA ASN A 98 5.79 14.82 25.33
C ASN A 98 6.54 13.52 25.67
N GLY A 99 6.71 13.20 26.96
CA GLY A 99 7.37 11.97 27.39
C GLY A 99 6.58 10.72 26.99
N THR A 100 5.26 10.72 27.23
CA THR A 100 4.38 9.61 26.86
C THR A 100 4.24 9.48 25.35
N LYS A 101 4.14 10.60 24.63
CA LYS A 101 4.18 10.62 23.15
C LYS A 101 5.43 9.94 22.61
N ASN A 102 6.62 10.28 23.13
CA ASN A 102 7.87 9.67 22.71
C ASN A 102 7.93 8.16 23.02
N LEU A 103 7.35 7.74 24.15
CA LEU A 103 7.24 6.31 24.48
C LEU A 103 6.38 5.57 23.45
N VAL A 104 5.19 6.10 23.12
CA VAL A 104 4.30 5.52 22.09
C VAL A 104 4.98 5.52 20.72
N LYS A 105 5.63 6.61 20.35
CA LYS A 105 6.39 6.71 19.10
C LYS A 105 7.45 5.60 19.00
N SER A 106 8.24 5.43 20.05
CA SER A 106 9.33 4.46 20.12
C SER A 106 8.88 2.99 20.30
N SER A 107 7.57 2.72 20.39
CA SER A 107 7.03 1.35 20.53
C SER A 107 7.15 0.58 19.20
N ASN A 108 6.24 -0.35 18.88
CA ASN A 108 6.23 -1.04 17.58
C ASN A 108 6.38 -0.03 16.42
N PRO A 109 7.11 -0.36 15.34
CA PRO A 109 7.14 0.47 14.14
C PRO A 109 5.72 0.70 13.63
N LYS A 110 5.45 1.94 13.21
CA LYS A 110 4.15 2.35 12.68
C LYS A 110 4.40 3.07 11.37
N THR A 111 3.44 3.01 10.46
CA THR A 111 3.37 3.89 9.30
C THR A 111 1.93 4.33 9.10
N PHE A 112 1.73 5.33 8.27
CA PHE A 112 0.43 5.89 7.96
C PHE A 112 0.20 5.92 6.46
N SER A 113 -0.99 5.61 6.00
CA SER A 113 -1.51 6.14 4.74
C SER A 113 -2.59 7.19 5.05
N ALA A 114 -2.85 8.05 4.08
CA ALA A 114 -3.85 9.09 4.15
C ALA A 114 -4.71 9.04 2.90
N GLU A 115 -6.01 9.14 3.08
CA GLU A 115 -6.98 9.29 2.00
C GLU A 115 -7.76 10.58 2.21
N ILE A 116 -7.90 11.34 1.14
CA ILE A 116 -8.67 12.57 1.12
C ILE A 116 -9.74 12.38 0.08
N ASP A 117 -10.99 12.33 0.52
CA ASP A 117 -12.16 12.15 -0.32
C ASP A 117 -13.15 13.28 0.00
N GLU A 118 -13.37 14.16 -0.97
CA GLU A 118 -14.10 15.42 -0.81
C GLU A 118 -13.53 16.31 0.32
N ASN A 119 -14.16 16.28 1.49
CA ASN A 119 -13.74 17.00 2.70
C ASN A 119 -13.43 16.04 3.87
N ILE A 120 -13.47 14.73 3.61
CA ILE A 120 -13.21 13.70 4.61
C ILE A 120 -11.74 13.31 4.51
N ILE A 121 -11.04 13.40 5.64
CA ILE A 121 -9.65 12.95 5.75
C ILE A 121 -9.66 11.67 6.56
N LYS A 122 -9.22 10.58 5.93
CA LYS A 122 -9.00 9.29 6.60
C LYS A 122 -7.51 9.06 6.76
N LEU A 123 -7.11 8.54 7.91
CA LEU A 123 -5.76 8.09 8.19
C LEU A 123 -5.80 6.63 8.58
N ASP A 124 -5.01 5.81 7.90
CA ASP A 124 -4.84 4.41 8.26
C ASP A 124 -3.47 4.24 8.90
N MET A 125 -3.46 3.85 10.19
CA MET A 125 -2.25 3.51 10.91
C MET A 125 -2.00 2.01 10.79
N PHE A 126 -0.82 1.65 10.32
CA PHE A 126 -0.34 0.28 10.24
C PHE A 126 0.70 0.05 11.33
N VAL A 127 0.42 -0.84 12.27
CA VAL A 127 1.36 -1.28 13.30
C VAL A 127 2.06 -2.54 12.83
N LEU A 128 3.39 -2.48 12.76
CA LEU A 128 4.23 -3.56 12.27
C LEU A 128 4.85 -4.33 13.43
N GLY A 129 4.79 -5.64 13.33
CA GLY A 129 5.42 -6.58 14.26
C GLY A 129 6.86 -6.90 13.92
N LEU A 130 7.40 -7.92 14.60
CA LEU A 130 8.69 -8.51 14.26
C LEU A 130 8.68 -9.02 12.81
N MET A 131 9.79 -8.82 12.09
CA MET A 131 9.94 -9.15 10.67
C MET A 131 9.01 -8.36 9.72
N GLY A 132 8.41 -7.24 10.17
CA GLY A 132 7.63 -6.35 9.30
C GLY A 132 6.23 -6.84 8.95
N ARG A 133 5.73 -7.88 9.63
CA ARG A 133 4.35 -8.34 9.43
C ARG A 133 3.35 -7.30 9.97
N LEU A 134 2.25 -7.08 9.25
CA LEU A 134 1.15 -6.27 9.74
C LEU A 134 0.51 -6.95 10.95
N GLU A 135 0.53 -6.29 12.11
CA GLU A 135 -0.15 -6.77 13.31
C GLU A 135 -1.54 -6.14 13.46
N LYS A 136 -1.65 -4.85 13.13
CA LYS A 136 -2.90 -4.08 13.26
C LYS A 136 -2.97 -3.02 12.17
N GLN A 137 -4.14 -2.89 11.54
CA GLN A 137 -4.52 -1.74 10.74
C GLN A 137 -5.66 -1.03 11.45
N ILE A 138 -5.59 0.30 11.50
CA ILE A 138 -6.53 1.11 12.26
C ILE A 138 -6.87 2.34 11.45
N GLN A 139 -8.15 2.50 11.13
CA GLN A 139 -8.65 3.65 10.39
C GLN A 139 -9.15 4.74 11.36
N PHE A 140 -8.75 5.97 11.06
CA PHE A 140 -9.19 7.17 11.73
C PHE A 140 -9.90 8.07 10.72
N VAL A 141 -11.10 8.56 11.04
CA VAL A 141 -11.73 9.65 10.30
C VAL A 141 -11.51 10.94 11.08
N VAL A 142 -10.83 11.91 10.46
CA VAL A 142 -10.43 13.15 11.12
C VAL A 142 -11.42 14.27 10.79
N HIS A 143 -12.13 14.71 11.83
CA HIS A 143 -13.08 15.81 11.78
C HIS A 143 -12.44 17.11 12.28
N GLU A 144 -13.19 18.22 12.25
CA GLU A 144 -12.68 19.55 12.61
C GLU A 144 -12.00 19.61 13.98
N ASN A 145 -12.57 18.95 15.01
CA ASN A 145 -12.08 19.01 16.39
C ASN A 145 -11.94 17.62 17.06
N SER A 146 -12.08 16.54 16.28
CA SER A 146 -12.18 15.19 16.81
C SER A 146 -11.69 14.15 15.81
N ILE A 147 -11.35 12.96 16.31
CA ILE A 147 -11.08 11.80 15.48
C ILE A 147 -12.07 10.69 15.82
N GLU A 148 -12.63 10.07 14.79
CA GLU A 148 -13.41 8.85 14.91
C GLU A 148 -12.52 7.65 14.66
N LEU A 149 -12.70 6.62 15.47
CA LEU A 149 -11.99 5.35 15.41
C LEU A 149 -13.00 4.23 15.18
N ASP A 150 -12.84 3.49 14.09
CA ASP A 150 -13.60 2.26 13.86
C ASP A 150 -12.87 1.05 14.48
N ARG A 151 -13.57 0.31 15.36
CA ARG A 151 -13.06 -0.89 16.02
C ARG A 151 -13.62 -2.20 15.44
N GLY A 152 -14.45 -2.12 14.41
CA GLY A 152 -15.21 -3.25 13.87
C GLY A 152 -16.39 -3.70 14.75
N ASN A 153 -16.46 -3.28 16.02
CA ASN A 153 -17.59 -3.50 16.93
C ASN A 153 -18.29 -2.22 17.39
N GLY A 154 -17.91 -1.06 16.82
CA GLY A 154 -18.47 0.25 17.13
C GLY A 154 -17.52 1.39 16.72
N ILE A 155 -18.08 2.60 16.67
CA ILE A 155 -17.34 3.84 16.39
C ILE A 155 -17.12 4.57 17.71
N GLU A 156 -15.88 4.97 17.98
CA GLU A 156 -15.53 5.82 19.11
C GLU A 156 -15.04 7.19 18.66
N LEU A 157 -15.56 8.25 19.30
CA LEU A 157 -15.13 9.62 19.07
C LEU A 157 -14.13 10.04 20.16
N LEU A 158 -12.94 10.49 19.75
CA LEU A 158 -11.96 11.11 20.64
C LEU A 158 -11.95 12.62 20.40
N THR A 159 -12.04 13.37 21.50
CA THR A 159 -12.00 14.83 21.52
C THR A 159 -10.90 15.31 22.45
N LYS A 160 -10.31 16.47 22.14
CA LYS A 160 -9.36 17.16 23.01
C LYS A 160 -9.57 18.65 22.86
N GLU A 161 -9.74 19.33 23.99
CA GLU A 161 -9.98 20.77 24.00
C GLU A 161 -8.80 21.53 23.35
N GLY A 162 -9.13 22.43 22.43
CA GLY A 162 -8.16 23.24 21.70
C GLY A 162 -7.45 22.53 20.54
N TYR A 163 -7.74 21.25 20.27
CA TYR A 163 -7.20 20.56 19.10
C TYR A 163 -8.06 20.81 17.87
N THR A 164 -7.43 21.26 16.80
CA THR A 164 -8.00 21.34 15.45
C THR A 164 -7.72 20.06 14.65
N GLN A 165 -8.32 19.93 13.46
CA GLN A 165 -8.06 18.83 12.52
C GLN A 165 -6.56 18.71 12.20
N SER A 166 -5.90 19.84 11.97
CA SER A 166 -4.45 19.89 11.71
C SER A 166 -3.64 19.40 12.91
N ASP A 167 -4.06 19.74 14.14
CA ASP A 167 -3.38 19.28 15.35
C ASP A 167 -3.53 17.76 15.55
N TRP A 168 -4.70 17.21 15.22
CA TRP A 168 -4.94 15.77 15.25
C TRP A 168 -4.07 15.03 14.23
N ILE A 169 -4.05 15.49 12.98
CA ILE A 169 -3.21 14.91 11.92
C ILE A 169 -1.74 14.99 12.32
N ALA A 170 -1.27 16.17 12.74
CA ALA A 170 0.11 16.37 13.17
C ALA A 170 0.48 15.47 14.36
N HIS A 171 -0.42 15.33 15.33
CA HIS A 171 -0.20 14.46 16.49
C HIS A 171 -0.08 12.99 16.06
N LEU A 172 -1.03 12.48 15.28
CA LEU A 172 -1.02 11.09 14.80
C LEU A 172 0.23 10.80 13.98
N LEU A 173 0.55 11.61 12.97
CA LEU A 173 1.74 11.44 12.15
C LEU A 173 3.03 11.50 12.99
N SER A 174 3.06 12.30 14.06
CA SER A 174 4.22 12.37 14.96
C SER A 174 4.49 11.08 15.74
N LEU A 175 3.54 10.13 15.77
CA LEU A 175 3.71 8.80 16.37
C LEU A 175 4.51 7.85 15.47
N SER A 176 4.85 8.26 14.25
CA SER A 176 5.78 7.57 13.35
C SER A 176 7.04 8.42 13.10
N ASP A 177 8.14 7.75 12.75
CA ASP A 177 9.34 8.36 12.18
C ASP A 177 9.36 8.31 10.64
N SER A 178 8.44 7.57 10.03
CA SER A 178 8.33 7.42 8.58
C SER A 178 7.58 8.59 7.94
N LYS A 179 7.86 8.84 6.65
CA LYS A 179 6.93 9.57 5.80
C LYS A 179 5.58 8.85 5.79
N VAL A 180 4.51 9.58 5.43
CA VAL A 180 3.27 8.93 5.03
C VAL A 180 3.57 8.00 3.87
N LEU A 181 3.17 6.75 3.99
CA LEU A 181 3.42 5.73 2.98
C LEU A 181 2.74 6.10 1.67
N GLU A 182 1.46 6.42 1.75
CA GLU A 182 0.63 6.73 0.59
C GLU A 182 -0.33 7.86 0.92
N LEU A 183 -0.42 8.82 0.01
CA LEU A 183 -1.44 9.85 0.03
C LEU A 183 -2.36 9.63 -1.17
N ARG A 184 -3.58 9.16 -0.92
CA ARG A 184 -4.65 9.03 -1.91
C ARG A 184 -5.47 10.32 -1.95
N ILE A 185 -5.64 10.87 -3.14
CA ILE A 185 -6.46 12.05 -3.40
C ILE A 185 -7.63 11.64 -4.29
N GLU A 186 -8.84 11.87 -3.79
CA GLU A 186 -10.10 11.56 -4.45
C GLU A 186 -11.12 12.70 -4.26
N ASN A 187 -11.95 12.95 -5.27
CA ASN A 187 -13.07 13.90 -5.25
C ASN A 187 -12.79 15.29 -4.62
N VAL A 188 -11.54 15.76 -4.63
CA VAL A 188 -11.17 17.02 -3.98
C VAL A 188 -11.91 18.21 -4.62
N PRO A 189 -12.52 19.11 -3.82
CA PRO A 189 -13.48 20.11 -4.32
C PRO A 189 -12.85 21.17 -5.24
N SER A 190 -11.54 21.42 -5.12
CA SER A 190 -10.84 22.41 -5.95
C SER A 190 -9.33 22.20 -5.97
N ILE A 191 -8.68 22.67 -7.04
CA ILE A 191 -7.21 22.68 -7.16
C ILE A 191 -6.56 23.47 -6.00
N SER A 192 -7.17 24.56 -5.53
CA SER A 192 -6.66 25.34 -4.39
C SER A 192 -6.66 24.55 -3.07
N TYR A 193 -7.53 23.55 -2.91
CA TYR A 193 -7.52 22.71 -1.72
C TYR A 193 -6.24 21.86 -1.61
N LEU A 194 -5.55 21.61 -2.74
CA LEU A 194 -4.25 20.93 -2.74
C LEU A 194 -3.17 21.70 -1.95
N ASP A 195 -3.35 23.01 -1.72
CA ASP A 195 -2.50 23.77 -0.80
C ASP A 195 -2.68 23.34 0.65
N THR A 196 -3.92 23.21 1.10
CA THR A 196 -4.26 22.66 2.42
C THR A 196 -3.75 21.24 2.56
N VAL A 197 -3.99 20.38 1.56
CA VAL A 197 -3.51 18.99 1.55
C VAL A 197 -1.98 18.93 1.70
N LYS A 198 -1.24 19.77 0.97
CA LYS A 198 0.23 19.82 1.05
C LYS A 198 0.73 20.35 2.39
N GLN A 199 -0.01 21.22 3.05
CA GLN A 199 0.33 21.67 4.41
C GLN A 199 0.15 20.56 5.44
N LEU A 200 -0.91 19.76 5.31
CA LEU A 200 -1.19 18.62 6.20
C LEU A 200 -0.24 17.45 5.96
N PHE A 201 0.07 17.17 4.68
CA PHE A 201 0.88 16.04 4.24
C PHE A 201 2.07 16.52 3.40
N PRO A 202 3.06 17.18 4.00
CA PRO A 202 4.16 17.78 3.24
C PRO A 202 5.04 16.74 2.53
N LYS A 203 5.16 15.54 3.10
CA LYS A 203 5.99 14.44 2.58
C LYS A 203 5.23 13.12 2.63
N CYS A 204 5.17 12.45 1.49
CA CYS A 204 4.72 11.07 1.36
C CYS A 204 5.71 10.29 0.49
N TYR A 205 5.65 8.96 0.53
CA TYR A 205 6.44 8.09 -0.34
C TYR A 205 5.74 7.87 -1.69
N ALA A 206 4.44 7.54 -1.64
CA ALA A 206 3.58 7.40 -2.80
C ALA A 206 2.49 8.49 -2.83
N LEU A 207 2.20 9.00 -4.03
CA LEU A 207 1.02 9.80 -4.32
C LEU A 207 0.09 8.99 -5.23
N GLN A 208 -1.16 8.84 -4.82
CA GLN A 208 -2.19 8.18 -5.60
C GLN A 208 -3.32 9.16 -5.94
N ILE A 209 -3.69 9.21 -7.22
CA ILE A 209 -4.79 10.03 -7.71
C ILE A 209 -5.92 9.10 -8.16
N GLY A 210 -7.07 9.22 -7.50
CA GLY A 210 -8.22 8.33 -7.72
C GLY A 210 -8.90 8.52 -9.07
N GLU A 211 -9.71 7.52 -9.47
CA GLU A 211 -10.37 7.45 -10.78
C GLU A 211 -11.24 8.69 -11.10
N ASN A 212 -11.83 9.31 -10.08
CA ASN A 212 -12.81 10.39 -10.22
C ASN A 212 -12.19 11.80 -10.35
N CYS A 213 -10.86 11.90 -10.31
CA CYS A 213 -10.16 13.18 -10.40
C CYS A 213 -10.06 13.71 -11.84
N SER A 214 -10.29 15.01 -12.04
CA SER A 214 -10.09 15.66 -13.35
C SER A 214 -8.62 15.68 -13.76
N MET A 215 -8.37 15.88 -15.06
CA MET A 215 -7.02 16.03 -15.59
C MET A 215 -6.27 17.22 -14.97
N GLU A 216 -6.93 18.38 -14.85
CA GLU A 216 -6.33 19.59 -14.30
C GLU A 216 -5.94 19.39 -12.84
N LEU A 217 -6.79 18.71 -12.05
CA LEU A 217 -6.48 18.35 -10.67
C LEU A 217 -5.30 17.38 -10.61
N THR A 218 -5.30 16.35 -11.46
CA THR A 218 -4.22 15.35 -11.54
C THR A 218 -2.88 16.02 -11.85
N LYS A 219 -2.84 16.90 -12.88
CA LYS A 219 -1.63 17.67 -13.22
C LYS A 219 -1.17 18.54 -12.05
N ALA A 220 -2.10 19.25 -11.42
CA ALA A 220 -1.77 20.12 -10.30
C ALA A 220 -1.22 19.35 -9.10
N ALA A 221 -1.85 18.22 -8.74
CA ALA A 221 -1.42 17.37 -7.64
C ALA A 221 -0.04 16.77 -7.90
N VAL A 222 0.16 16.13 -9.06
CA VAL A 222 1.45 15.54 -9.41
C VAL A 222 2.55 16.60 -9.48
N SER A 223 2.29 17.76 -10.10
CA SER A 223 3.26 18.87 -10.15
C SER A 223 3.70 19.31 -8.74
N LYS A 224 2.74 19.40 -7.82
CA LYS A 224 2.95 19.86 -6.43
C LYS A 224 3.73 18.87 -5.55
N TYR A 225 3.75 17.59 -5.93
CA TYR A 225 4.36 16.51 -5.15
C TYR A 225 5.53 15.82 -5.85
N SER A 226 5.72 16.02 -7.16
CA SER A 226 6.69 15.30 -8.00
C SER A 226 8.13 15.31 -7.48
N SER A 227 8.52 16.32 -6.70
CA SER A 227 9.86 16.41 -6.10
C SER A 227 10.01 15.72 -4.75
N ASP A 228 8.90 15.35 -4.10
CA ASP A 228 8.87 14.84 -2.73
C ASP A 228 8.49 13.36 -2.63
N VAL A 229 8.03 12.78 -3.74
CA VAL A 229 7.52 11.41 -3.85
C VAL A 229 8.43 10.57 -4.73
N GLU A 230 8.49 9.29 -4.40
CA GLU A 230 9.23 8.29 -5.14
C GLU A 230 8.30 7.54 -6.11
N VAL A 231 7.02 7.40 -5.73
CA VAL A 231 6.00 6.66 -6.49
C VAL A 231 4.80 7.56 -6.83
N VAL A 232 4.33 7.47 -8.07
CA VAL A 232 3.06 8.08 -8.49
C VAL A 232 2.14 7.01 -9.08
N ILE A 233 0.91 6.98 -8.58
CA ILE A 233 -0.16 6.09 -9.04
C ILE A 233 -1.29 6.97 -9.58
N ILE A 234 -1.70 6.74 -10.83
CA ILE A 234 -2.79 7.48 -11.47
C ILE A 234 -3.85 6.46 -11.85
N GLU A 235 -5.01 6.53 -11.21
CA GLU A 235 -6.13 5.64 -11.48
C GLU A 235 -7.10 6.22 -12.51
N SER A 236 -7.23 7.55 -12.55
CA SER A 236 -7.99 8.20 -13.60
C SER A 236 -7.29 7.99 -14.95
N ASN A 237 -8.06 7.92 -16.03
CA ASN A 237 -7.52 8.08 -17.38
C ASN A 237 -7.83 9.52 -17.78
N PRO A 238 -7.01 10.48 -17.37
CA PRO A 238 -7.29 11.88 -17.64
C PRO A 238 -7.02 12.26 -19.10
N PHE A 239 -6.57 11.32 -19.95
CA PHE A 239 -6.07 11.60 -21.30
C PHE A 239 -7.15 11.41 -22.36
N ASP A 240 -7.51 12.52 -22.99
CA ASP A 240 -8.26 12.58 -24.23
C ASP A 240 -7.31 12.90 -25.41
N ASN A 241 -7.86 13.31 -26.55
CA ASN A 241 -7.03 13.67 -27.71
C ASN A 241 -6.27 15.00 -27.50
N GLU A 242 -6.62 15.80 -26.48
CA GLU A 242 -6.01 17.10 -26.21
C GLU A 242 -4.90 17.03 -25.15
N ASN A 243 -4.96 16.01 -24.28
CA ASN A 243 -4.00 15.83 -23.20
C ASN A 243 -3.14 14.58 -23.41
N HIS A 244 -1.83 14.77 -23.58
CA HIS A 244 -0.89 13.68 -23.83
C HIS A 244 -0.22 13.17 -22.55
N ILE A 245 0.04 11.86 -22.48
CA ILE A 245 0.59 11.19 -21.29
C ILE A 245 2.07 11.49 -21.03
N SER A 246 2.78 11.98 -22.05
CA SER A 246 4.23 12.21 -21.99
C SER A 246 4.69 13.08 -20.81
N GLN A 247 3.86 14.02 -20.34
CA GLN A 247 4.21 14.86 -19.19
C GLN A 247 4.44 14.05 -17.91
N PHE A 248 3.74 12.92 -17.75
CA PHE A 248 3.90 12.04 -16.59
C PHE A 248 5.02 11.03 -16.80
N LEU A 249 5.17 10.50 -18.02
CA LEU A 249 6.24 9.55 -18.34
C LEU A 249 7.64 10.15 -18.19
N ASN A 250 7.80 11.45 -18.40
CA ASN A 250 9.08 12.15 -18.21
C ASN A 250 9.44 12.45 -16.74
N LEU A 251 8.55 12.15 -15.78
CA LEU A 251 8.83 12.38 -14.37
C LEU A 251 9.96 11.46 -13.90
N ASN A 252 10.90 12.05 -13.15
CA ASN A 252 12.05 11.38 -12.55
C ASN A 252 11.59 10.64 -11.28
N LEU A 253 10.94 9.48 -11.44
CA LEU A 253 10.36 8.69 -10.35
C LEU A 253 11.07 7.34 -10.19
N GLU A 254 10.95 6.72 -9.01
CA GLU A 254 11.27 5.31 -8.82
C GLU A 254 10.22 4.47 -9.58
N MET A 255 8.94 4.79 -9.39
CA MET A 255 7.85 4.05 -10.02
C MET A 255 6.70 4.96 -10.47
N LEU A 256 6.20 4.69 -11.67
CA LEU A 256 4.97 5.25 -12.19
C LEU A 256 3.97 4.11 -12.49
N MET A 257 2.78 4.19 -11.90
CA MET A 257 1.69 3.23 -12.15
C MET A 257 0.51 3.96 -12.78
N LEU A 258 0.03 3.43 -13.89
CA LEU A 258 -1.12 3.93 -14.63
C LEU A 258 -2.18 2.84 -14.58
N LEU A 259 -3.17 2.99 -13.69
CA LEU A 259 -4.11 1.93 -13.31
C LEU A 259 -5.54 2.28 -13.69
N ASN A 260 -6.02 1.92 -14.88
CA ASN A 260 -7.41 2.23 -15.24
C ASN A 260 -8.13 1.03 -15.83
N LEU A 261 -9.00 0.48 -15.00
CA LEU A 261 -9.74 -0.74 -15.31
C LEU A 261 -10.90 -0.49 -16.25
N ARG A 262 -11.46 0.72 -16.25
CA ARG A 262 -12.66 1.08 -17.02
C ARG A 262 -12.32 1.59 -18.42
N ASN A 263 -11.27 2.38 -18.55
CA ASN A 263 -10.85 3.06 -19.77
C ASN A 263 -9.33 2.97 -19.96
N PRO A 264 -8.84 2.14 -20.90
CA PRO A 264 -7.42 2.03 -21.26
C PRO A 264 -6.78 3.40 -21.49
N PHE A 265 -5.61 3.63 -20.89
CA PHE A 265 -4.82 4.82 -21.19
C PHE A 265 -4.53 4.89 -22.69
N LYS A 266 -4.75 6.07 -23.29
CA LYS A 266 -4.32 6.33 -24.66
C LYS A 266 -2.81 6.58 -24.66
N ILE A 267 -2.05 5.51 -24.81
CA ILE A 267 -0.58 5.55 -24.86
C ILE A 267 -0.16 5.12 -26.25
N GLU A 268 0.68 5.92 -26.91
CA GLU A 268 1.29 5.51 -28.16
C GLU A 268 2.61 4.78 -27.90
N LEU A 269 3.03 3.93 -28.84
CA LEU A 269 4.30 3.23 -28.71
C LEU A 269 5.50 4.17 -28.50
N ASN A 270 5.45 5.35 -29.10
CA ASN A 270 6.51 6.36 -28.99
C ASN A 270 6.55 7.02 -27.61
N ASP A 271 5.47 6.96 -26.83
CA ASP A 271 5.44 7.46 -25.46
C ASP A 271 6.28 6.61 -24.53
N LEU A 272 6.33 5.30 -24.75
CA LEU A 272 7.19 4.39 -23.97
C LEU A 272 8.68 4.75 -24.10
N LEU A 273 9.05 5.52 -25.13
CA LEU A 273 10.43 5.99 -25.32
C LEU A 273 10.75 7.28 -24.55
N LEU A 274 9.76 7.87 -23.88
CA LEU A 274 9.86 9.06 -23.03
C LEU A 274 9.89 8.70 -21.54
N VAL A 275 9.83 7.42 -21.20
CA VAL A 275 9.79 6.93 -19.84
C VAL A 275 11.09 7.26 -19.13
N ASN A 276 10.96 7.99 -18.03
CA ASN A 276 12.04 8.45 -17.19
C ASN A 276 11.85 7.99 -15.73
N SER A 277 11.01 6.96 -15.50
CA SER A 277 10.97 6.23 -14.24
C SER A 277 11.82 4.96 -14.33
N GLU A 278 12.26 4.44 -13.19
CA GLU A 278 12.94 3.13 -13.11
C GLU A 278 11.95 2.00 -13.39
N HIS A 279 10.73 2.12 -12.86
CA HIS A 279 9.65 1.17 -13.06
C HIS A 279 8.44 1.87 -13.67
N LEU A 280 7.81 1.25 -14.66
CA LEU A 280 6.54 1.68 -15.24
C LEU A 280 5.58 0.50 -15.27
N SER A 281 4.40 0.68 -14.68
CA SER A 281 3.30 -0.29 -14.80
C SER A 281 2.11 0.37 -15.49
N ILE A 282 1.60 -0.24 -16.53
CA ILE A 282 0.39 0.20 -17.24
C ILE A 282 -0.63 -0.92 -17.21
N ASP A 283 -1.75 -0.65 -16.54
CA ASP A 283 -2.91 -1.53 -16.55
C ASP A 283 -3.84 -1.18 -17.70
N GLY A 284 -4.35 -2.21 -18.39
CA GLY A 284 -5.25 -2.04 -19.52
C GLY A 284 -4.59 -1.39 -20.73
N ALA A 285 -3.32 -1.71 -21.00
CA ALA A 285 -2.64 -1.28 -22.22
C ALA A 285 -3.42 -1.74 -23.48
N ASN A 286 -3.39 -0.91 -24.53
CA ASN A 286 -4.12 -1.14 -25.77
C ASN A 286 -3.20 -1.26 -27.00
N PHE A 287 -1.97 -1.73 -26.79
CA PHE A 287 -1.03 -1.98 -27.87
C PHE A 287 -1.38 -3.27 -28.61
N THR A 288 -1.23 -3.24 -29.94
CA THR A 288 -1.24 -4.44 -30.76
C THR A 288 0.08 -5.20 -30.67
N GLU A 289 0.09 -6.49 -30.98
CA GLU A 289 1.31 -7.30 -31.02
C GLU A 289 2.31 -6.76 -32.04
N ARG A 290 1.80 -6.15 -33.13
CA ARG A 290 2.62 -5.48 -34.15
C ARG A 290 3.32 -4.25 -33.60
N GLU A 291 2.67 -3.50 -32.71
CA GLU A 291 3.28 -2.35 -32.04
C GLU A 291 4.34 -2.80 -31.04
N LEU A 292 4.06 -3.81 -30.21
CA LEU A 292 5.05 -4.40 -29.30
C LEU A 292 6.27 -4.93 -30.07
N ASN A 293 6.06 -5.66 -31.17
CA ASN A 293 7.12 -6.13 -32.05
C ASN A 293 7.96 -4.97 -32.62
N ARG A 294 7.30 -3.88 -33.01
CA ARG A 294 7.98 -2.66 -33.49
C ARG A 294 8.80 -2.01 -32.39
N PHE A 295 8.31 -1.95 -31.15
CA PHE A 295 9.05 -1.41 -30.01
C PHE A 295 10.32 -2.21 -29.75
N LEU A 296 10.22 -3.53 -29.69
CA LEU A 296 11.39 -4.41 -29.54
C LEU A 296 12.44 -4.16 -30.64
N LYS A 297 12.00 -4.08 -31.90
CA LYS A 297 12.89 -3.77 -33.03
C LYS A 297 13.52 -2.38 -32.95
N LEU A 298 12.79 -1.38 -32.44
CA LEU A 298 13.32 -0.03 -32.23
C LEU A 298 14.35 -0.02 -31.09
N TRP A 299 14.06 -0.69 -29.98
CA TRP A 299 14.98 -0.84 -28.87
C TRP A 299 16.29 -1.52 -29.31
N MET A 300 16.19 -2.63 -30.07
CA MET A 300 17.36 -3.35 -30.60
C MET A 300 18.22 -2.53 -31.57
N LYS A 301 17.65 -1.53 -32.26
CA LYS A 301 18.40 -0.64 -33.18
C LYS A 301 19.20 0.44 -32.45
N GLY A 302 18.96 0.63 -31.15
CA GLY A 302 19.66 1.60 -30.33
C GLY A 302 19.06 3.01 -30.45
N SER A 303 18.53 3.50 -29.33
CA SER A 303 18.29 4.93 -29.13
C SER A 303 18.76 5.28 -27.72
N HIS A 304 19.39 6.44 -27.56
CA HIS A 304 19.97 6.87 -26.27
C HIS A 304 18.91 7.21 -25.20
N ARG A 305 17.62 7.02 -25.50
CA ARG A 305 16.49 7.39 -24.62
C ARG A 305 15.99 6.27 -23.70
N PHE A 306 16.51 5.03 -23.82
CA PHE A 306 15.98 3.87 -23.08
C PHE A 306 16.88 3.37 -21.93
N TYR A 307 17.77 4.19 -21.39
CA TYR A 307 18.73 3.70 -20.39
C TYR A 307 18.21 3.68 -18.96
N ARG A 308 17.08 4.36 -18.69
CA ARG A 308 16.59 4.47 -17.32
C ARG A 308 15.60 3.39 -16.90
N PRO A 309 14.58 3.04 -17.70
CA PRO A 309 13.63 2.02 -17.25
C PRO A 309 14.38 0.71 -17.01
N GLU A 310 14.28 0.19 -15.80
CA GLU A 310 14.72 -1.15 -15.42
C GLU A 310 13.59 -2.14 -15.71
N HIS A 311 12.34 -1.73 -15.46
CA HIS A 311 11.15 -2.55 -15.68
C HIS A 311 10.01 -1.78 -16.35
N ILE A 312 9.37 -2.41 -17.34
CA ILE A 312 8.09 -1.96 -17.90
C ILE A 312 7.12 -3.14 -17.90
N ASP A 313 6.03 -3.01 -17.15
CA ASP A 313 4.96 -3.99 -17.05
C ASP A 313 3.70 -3.48 -17.73
N LEU A 314 3.17 -4.27 -18.67
CA LEU A 314 1.97 -3.97 -19.42
C LEU A 314 0.95 -5.09 -19.21
N SER A 315 -0.22 -4.77 -18.67
CA SER A 315 -1.36 -5.68 -18.68
C SER A 315 -2.30 -5.34 -19.84
N PHE A 316 -3.02 -6.33 -20.34
CA PHE A 316 -3.93 -6.19 -21.47
C PHE A 316 -5.31 -6.78 -21.13
N ARG A 317 -6.35 -6.24 -21.75
CA ARG A 317 -7.70 -6.81 -21.61
C ARG A 317 -7.86 -8.11 -22.40
N ASN A 318 -7.25 -8.13 -23.57
CA ASN A 318 -7.28 -9.24 -24.51
C ASN A 318 -5.99 -10.04 -24.43
N GLU A 319 -6.05 -11.29 -24.87
CA GLU A 319 -4.88 -12.14 -24.94
C GLU A 319 -3.85 -11.61 -25.95
N ILE A 320 -2.57 -11.79 -25.64
CA ILE A 320 -1.44 -11.37 -26.47
C ILE A 320 -0.82 -12.58 -27.15
N ASN A 321 -0.73 -12.55 -28.48
CA ASN A 321 -0.04 -13.60 -29.21
C ASN A 321 1.49 -13.42 -29.16
N ARG A 322 2.14 -14.23 -28.33
CA ARG A 322 3.61 -14.33 -28.18
C ARG A 322 4.35 -14.47 -29.52
N GLU A 323 3.86 -15.29 -30.44
CA GLU A 323 4.53 -15.54 -31.73
C GLU A 323 4.55 -14.30 -32.61
N GLU A 324 3.47 -13.52 -32.62
CA GLU A 324 3.40 -12.27 -33.38
C GLU A 324 4.25 -11.16 -32.74
N VAL A 325 4.29 -11.07 -31.41
CA VAL A 325 5.17 -10.11 -30.69
C VAL A 325 6.64 -10.36 -31.01
N LEU A 326 7.08 -11.61 -31.08
CA LEU A 326 8.49 -11.97 -31.28
C LEU A 326 8.86 -12.22 -32.76
N LYS A 327 7.93 -11.99 -33.69
CA LYS A 327 8.10 -12.31 -35.10
C LYS A 327 9.28 -11.60 -35.74
N GLY A 328 10.20 -12.41 -36.28
CA GLY A 328 11.40 -11.93 -36.97
C GLY A 328 12.41 -11.26 -36.03
N ILE A 329 12.39 -11.59 -34.74
CA ILE A 329 13.38 -11.20 -33.74
C ILE A 329 14.18 -12.43 -33.36
N ASN A 330 15.51 -12.31 -33.31
CA ASN A 330 16.37 -13.35 -32.78
C ASN A 330 16.42 -13.21 -31.25
N TYR A 331 16.05 -14.26 -30.53
CA TYR A 331 16.05 -14.30 -29.07
C TYR A 331 16.54 -15.66 -28.56
N GLN A 332 16.94 -15.70 -27.29
CA GLN A 332 17.27 -16.93 -26.58
C GLN A 332 16.20 -17.17 -25.50
N THR A 333 15.56 -18.34 -25.51
CA THR A 333 14.60 -18.71 -24.46
C THR A 333 15.34 -19.18 -23.20
N MET A 334 14.91 -18.67 -22.05
CA MET A 334 15.43 -19.02 -20.72
C MET A 334 14.25 -19.18 -19.78
N ASP A 335 13.94 -20.42 -19.41
CA ASP A 335 12.72 -20.77 -18.68
C ASP A 335 11.47 -20.15 -19.36
N ASP A 336 10.73 -19.30 -18.64
CA ASP A 336 9.52 -18.63 -19.13
C ASP A 336 9.79 -17.26 -19.80
N LYS A 337 11.06 -16.86 -19.90
CA LYS A 337 11.50 -15.57 -20.44
C LYS A 337 12.23 -15.71 -21.78
N HIS A 338 12.28 -14.61 -22.54
CA HIS A 338 13.12 -14.50 -23.72
C HIS A 338 14.13 -13.38 -23.60
N ARG A 339 15.39 -13.72 -23.84
CA ARG A 339 16.50 -12.78 -23.84
C ARG A 339 16.75 -12.25 -25.24
N LEU A 340 16.68 -10.93 -25.39
CA LEU A 340 17.08 -10.19 -26.58
C LEU A 340 18.39 -9.47 -26.29
N ARG A 341 19.31 -9.48 -27.26
CA ARG A 341 20.61 -8.80 -27.17
C ARG A 341 20.66 -7.62 -28.12
N ARG A 342 21.09 -6.47 -27.62
CA ARG A 342 21.39 -5.29 -28.43
C ARG A 342 22.86 -5.29 -28.83
N ALA A 343 23.19 -4.55 -29.90
CA ALA A 343 24.53 -4.54 -30.48
C ALA A 343 25.62 -3.96 -29.55
N ASP A 344 25.24 -3.16 -28.56
CA ASP A 344 26.13 -2.55 -27.55
C ASP A 344 26.36 -3.44 -26.32
N GLY A 345 25.73 -4.62 -26.24
CA GLY A 345 25.88 -5.57 -25.14
C GLY A 345 24.74 -5.55 -24.14
N ASN A 346 23.87 -4.55 -24.16
CA ASN A 346 22.69 -4.49 -23.29
C ASN A 346 21.73 -5.63 -23.63
N GLU A 347 21.07 -6.14 -22.59
CA GLU A 347 20.12 -7.24 -22.69
C GLU A 347 18.73 -6.78 -22.28
N LEU A 348 17.72 -7.44 -22.84
CA LEU A 348 16.32 -7.26 -22.47
C LEU A 348 15.74 -8.64 -22.26
N LEU A 349 15.22 -8.90 -21.06
CA LEU A 349 14.39 -10.06 -20.80
C LEU A 349 12.94 -9.65 -21.02
N ILE A 350 12.23 -10.41 -21.85
CA ILE A 350 10.80 -10.23 -22.06
C ILE A 350 10.05 -11.47 -21.57
N SER A 351 9.04 -11.25 -20.73
CA SER A 351 8.07 -12.25 -20.31
C SER A 351 6.74 -11.95 -21.01
N ILE A 352 6.12 -12.94 -21.63
CA ILE A 352 4.83 -12.79 -22.31
C ILE A 352 3.88 -13.85 -21.77
N GLY A 353 2.99 -13.44 -20.87
CA GLY A 353 1.88 -14.25 -20.40
C GLY A 353 0.65 -14.11 -21.31
N GLU A 354 -0.49 -14.67 -20.89
CA GLU A 354 -1.73 -14.58 -21.68
C GLU A 354 -2.17 -13.14 -21.86
N LYS A 355 -2.12 -12.32 -20.81
CA LYS A 355 -2.61 -10.93 -20.79
C LYS A 355 -1.61 -9.93 -20.23
N GLU A 356 -0.33 -10.30 -20.22
CA GLU A 356 0.73 -9.51 -19.61
C GLU A 356 2.00 -9.59 -20.45
N VAL A 357 2.69 -8.46 -20.53
CA VAL A 357 4.03 -8.36 -21.12
C VAL A 357 4.90 -7.56 -20.18
N ALA A 358 5.99 -8.17 -19.72
CA ALA A 358 6.99 -7.54 -18.86
C ALA A 358 8.31 -7.41 -19.62
N PHE A 359 8.93 -6.24 -19.51
CA PHE A 359 10.25 -5.92 -20.07
C PHE A 359 11.22 -5.62 -18.94
N GLU A 360 12.31 -6.38 -18.83
CA GLU A 360 13.37 -6.17 -17.83
C GLU A 360 14.66 -5.80 -18.58
N PHE A 361 15.12 -4.56 -18.39
CA PHE A 361 16.29 -4.02 -19.08
C PHE A 361 17.54 -4.24 -18.24
N GLU A 362 18.51 -4.99 -18.78
CA GLU A 362 19.80 -5.24 -18.16
C GLU A 362 20.88 -4.41 -18.87
N GLY A 363 21.51 -3.49 -18.13
CA GLY A 363 22.50 -2.53 -18.62
C GLY A 363 23.92 -2.78 -18.15
#